data_AF-X1K272-F1
#
_entry.id   AF-X1K272-F1
#
_cell.length_a   1.000
_cell.length_b   1.000
_cell.length_c   1.000
_cell.angle_alpha   90.00
_cell.angle_beta   90.00
_cell.angle_gamma   90.00
#
_symmetry.space_group_name_H-M   'P 1'
#
loop_
_entity.id
_entity.type
_entity.pdbx_description
1 polymer ?
#
loop_
_entity_poly.entity_id
_entity_poly.type
_entity_poly.pdbx_seq_one_letter_code
_entity_poly.pdbx_strand_id
1 'polypeptide(L)'
;MFSYTKYTIPGGTLGITGVIRIKATGVSRSNNGDKTYKLKLGGVVIATLTVGPSESDLSWTLFAACHNLGAVDSQSWSAFWADESVIDLNKTATAGALNTANDQVLEITGQLANADDVCEVRDWTIEINPT
;
A
#
# COMPACT_ATOMS: atom_id res chain seq x y z
N MET A 1 -2.19 2.97 -18.87
CA MET A 1 -3.18 2.03 -18.28
C MET A 1 -2.87 1.84 -16.80
N PHE A 2 -3.88 1.95 -15.92
CA PHE A 2 -3.71 1.76 -14.48
C PHE A 2 -4.42 0.49 -14.00
N SER A 3 -3.73 -0.36 -13.25
CA SER A 3 -4.32 -1.50 -12.55
C SER A 3 -4.67 -1.13 -11.11
N TYR A 4 -5.97 -1.01 -10.83
CA TYR A 4 -6.51 -0.78 -9.48
C TYR A 4 -6.86 -2.11 -8.82
N THR A 5 -6.39 -2.31 -7.59
CA THR A 5 -6.69 -3.51 -6.81
C THR A 5 -7.41 -3.15 -5.52
N LYS A 6 -8.49 -3.88 -5.22
CA LYS A 6 -9.24 -3.78 -3.97
C LYS A 6 -9.51 -5.15 -3.35
N TYR A 7 -9.48 -5.20 -2.02
CA TYR A 7 -9.86 -6.38 -1.24
C TYR A 7 -10.50 -5.96 0.09
N THR A 8 -11.61 -6.60 0.47
CA THR A 8 -12.25 -6.33 1.76
C THR A 8 -11.73 -7.31 2.81
N ILE A 9 -11.08 -6.79 3.84
CA ILE A 9 -10.75 -7.52 5.06
C ILE A 9 -11.98 -7.47 5.98
N PRO A 10 -12.59 -8.61 6.32
CA PRO A 10 -13.76 -8.62 7.18
C PRO A 10 -13.46 -8.03 8.57
N GLY A 11 -14.45 -7.32 9.12
CA GLY A 11 -14.38 -6.77 10.47
C GLY A 11 -14.14 -7.83 11.54
N GLY A 12 -13.38 -7.47 12.58
CA GLY A 12 -13.10 -8.34 13.72
C GLY A 12 -12.06 -9.43 13.46
N THR A 13 -11.63 -9.64 12.21
CA THR A 13 -10.63 -10.68 11.85
C THR A 13 -9.28 -10.48 12.57
N LEU A 14 -8.95 -9.25 12.96
CA LEU A 14 -7.65 -8.92 13.55
C LEU A 14 -7.56 -9.17 15.06
N GLY A 15 -8.67 -9.05 15.80
CA GLY A 15 -8.63 -8.95 17.27
C GLY A 15 -7.97 -7.66 17.77
N ILE A 16 -7.74 -7.54 19.08
CA ILE A 16 -7.27 -6.30 19.73
C ILE A 16 -5.75 -6.09 19.67
N THR A 17 -4.98 -7.12 19.32
CA THR A 17 -3.51 -7.07 19.23
C THR A 17 -2.95 -7.70 17.95
N GLY A 18 -3.81 -8.04 16.99
CA GLY A 18 -3.38 -8.69 15.76
C GLY A 18 -2.69 -7.76 14.79
N VAL A 19 -2.12 -8.37 13.75
CA VAL A 19 -1.34 -7.67 12.72
C VAL A 19 -1.84 -8.01 11.31
N ILE A 20 -2.05 -6.98 10.50
CA ILE A 20 -2.22 -7.12 9.05
C ILE A 20 -0.87 -6.77 8.42
N ARG A 21 -0.34 -7.66 7.58
CA ARG A 21 0.84 -7.39 6.74
C ARG A 21 0.43 -7.44 5.28
N ILE A 22 0.86 -6.45 4.52
CA ILE A 22 0.58 -6.33 3.10
C ILE A 22 1.91 -6.27 2.37
N LYS A 23 2.04 -7.08 1.31
CA LYS A 23 3.07 -6.95 0.28
C LYS A 23 2.38 -6.65 -1.04
N ALA A 24 2.89 -5.70 -1.79
CA ALA A 24 2.47 -5.43 -3.16
C ALA A 24 3.69 -5.30 -4.04
N THR A 25 3.65 -5.87 -5.24
CA THR A 25 4.66 -5.64 -6.27
C THR A 25 4.01 -5.13 -7.54
N GLY A 26 4.79 -4.43 -8.32
CA GLY A 26 4.32 -3.95 -9.60
C GLY A 26 5.42 -3.42 -10.48
N VAL A 27 5.00 -2.85 -11.60
CA VAL A 27 5.90 -2.25 -12.58
C VAL A 27 5.39 -0.89 -12.99
N SER A 28 6.34 0.04 -13.12
CA SER A 28 6.19 1.32 -13.81
C SER A 28 6.84 1.22 -15.18
N ARG A 29 6.11 1.61 -16.23
CA ARG A 29 6.68 1.78 -17.58
C ARG A 29 6.57 3.26 -18.00
N SER A 30 7.34 3.62 -19.02
CA SER A 30 7.50 4.97 -19.61
C SER A 30 8.52 5.89 -18.93
N ASN A 31 9.16 6.69 -19.78
CA ASN A 31 10.35 7.50 -19.54
C ASN A 31 10.08 8.95 -19.12
N ASN A 32 8.81 9.37 -18.98
CA ASN A 32 8.50 10.74 -18.59
C ASN A 32 7.66 10.83 -17.31
N GLY A 33 8.18 11.57 -16.32
CA GLY A 33 7.49 11.92 -15.07
C GLY A 33 7.44 10.84 -14.00
N ASP A 34 7.11 11.28 -12.78
CA ASP A 34 7.02 10.47 -11.58
C ASP A 34 5.66 9.80 -11.45
N LYS A 35 5.67 8.50 -11.12
CA LYS A 35 4.48 7.70 -10.89
C LYS A 35 4.34 7.47 -9.39
N THR A 36 3.14 7.67 -8.87
CA THR A 36 2.90 7.55 -7.42
C THR A 36 1.96 6.41 -7.12
N TYR A 37 2.37 5.48 -6.26
CA TYR A 37 1.55 4.40 -5.73
C TYR A 37 1.15 4.69 -4.29
N LYS A 38 -0.10 4.39 -3.93
CA LYS A 38 -0.59 4.52 -2.55
C LYS A 38 -1.25 3.23 -2.12
N LEU A 39 -0.81 2.75 -0.96
CA LEU A 39 -1.47 1.67 -0.25
C LEU A 39 -2.41 2.26 0.81
N LYS A 40 -3.67 1.84 0.78
CA LYS A 40 -4.69 2.31 1.70
C LYS A 40 -5.40 1.17 2.40
N LEU A 41 -5.81 1.37 3.65
CA LEU A 41 -6.69 0.46 4.38
C LEU A 41 -7.81 1.25 5.05
N GLY A 42 -9.07 0.95 4.74
CA GLY A 42 -10.22 1.68 5.28
C GLY A 42 -10.17 3.19 4.99
N GLY A 43 -9.60 3.57 3.84
CA GLY A 43 -9.39 4.98 3.44
C GLY A 43 -8.14 5.65 4.01
N VAL A 44 -7.48 5.04 5.01
CA VAL A 44 -6.20 5.51 5.55
C VAL A 44 -5.07 5.20 4.56
N VAL A 45 -4.31 6.21 4.14
CA VAL A 45 -3.07 6.01 3.35
C VAL A 45 -1.95 5.56 4.28
N ILE A 46 -1.47 4.33 4.13
CA ILE A 46 -0.41 3.75 4.96
C ILE A 46 0.97 4.11 4.40
N ALA A 47 1.10 4.08 3.08
CA ALA A 47 2.36 4.31 2.41
C ALA A 47 2.14 4.94 1.03
N THR A 48 3.04 5.84 0.68
CA THR A 48 3.13 6.42 -0.66
C THR A 48 4.52 6.15 -1.22
N LEU A 49 4.55 5.56 -2.41
CA LEU A 49 5.76 5.21 -3.15
C LEU A 49 5.83 6.03 -4.43
N THR A 50 6.95 6.70 -4.68
CA THR A 50 7.18 7.43 -5.93
C THR A 50 8.27 6.72 -6.73
N VAL A 51 7.91 6.31 -7.94
CA VAL A 51 8.82 5.70 -8.91
C VAL A 51 9.12 6.75 -9.98
N GLY A 52 10.41 6.96 -10.23
CA GLY A 52 10.89 7.97 -11.16
C GLY A 52 10.67 7.66 -12.63
N PRO A 53 10.99 8.63 -13.51
CA PRO A 53 11.12 8.36 -14.94
C PRO A 53 12.27 7.37 -15.18
N SER A 54 12.06 6.47 -16.15
CA SER A 54 13.08 5.51 -16.57
C SER A 54 12.88 5.09 -18.02
N GLU A 55 13.98 4.91 -18.74
CA GLU A 55 13.97 4.40 -20.11
C GLU A 55 13.63 2.90 -20.19
N SER A 56 13.73 2.18 -19.06
CA SER A 56 13.34 0.77 -18.91
C SER A 56 12.21 0.58 -17.90
N ASP A 57 11.54 -0.56 -17.97
CA ASP A 57 10.56 -1.00 -16.96
C ASP A 57 11.21 -1.05 -15.58
N LEU A 58 10.62 -0.35 -14.60
CA LEU A 58 11.06 -0.38 -13.22
C LEU A 58 10.11 -1.23 -12.39
N SER A 59 10.67 -2.19 -11.66
CA SER A 59 9.92 -2.98 -10.69
C SER A 59 9.93 -2.30 -9.34
N TRP A 60 8.88 -2.51 -8.56
CA TRP A 60 8.81 -2.03 -7.21
C TRP A 60 8.14 -3.05 -6.31
N THR A 61 8.55 -3.04 -5.05
CA THR A 61 7.91 -3.82 -3.98
C THR A 61 7.64 -2.91 -2.80
N LEU A 62 6.40 -2.90 -2.34
CA LEU A 62 5.95 -2.17 -1.16
C LEU A 62 5.52 -3.16 -0.09
N PHE A 63 5.98 -2.94 1.14
CA PHE A 63 5.54 -3.64 2.33
C PHE A 63 4.92 -2.66 3.31
N ALA A 64 3.84 -3.08 3.97
CA ALA A 64 3.25 -2.33 5.06
C ALA A 64 2.66 -3.26 6.12
N ALA A 65 2.59 -2.76 7.35
CA ALA A 65 1.91 -3.45 8.43
C ALA A 65 1.08 -2.49 9.29
N CYS A 66 -0.04 -3.03 9.77
CA CYS A 66 -0.97 -2.41 10.70
C CYS A 66 -1.10 -3.30 11.94
N HIS A 67 -0.73 -2.78 13.10
CA HIS A 67 -0.78 -3.49 14.37
C HIS A 67 -1.84 -2.85 15.27
N ASN A 68 -2.83 -3.61 15.73
CA ASN A 68 -3.67 -3.11 16.81
C ASN A 68 -2.89 -3.07 18.13
N LEU A 69 -3.09 -2.02 18.92
CA LEU A 69 -2.36 -1.75 20.17
C LEU A 69 -3.29 -1.87 21.39
N GLY A 70 -3.93 -3.03 21.55
CA GLY A 70 -4.83 -3.31 22.68
C GLY A 70 -6.25 -2.77 22.51
N ALA A 71 -6.57 -2.13 21.39
CA ALA A 71 -7.91 -1.71 21.01
C ALA A 71 -8.09 -1.80 19.48
N VAL A 72 -9.34 -1.97 19.03
CA VAL A 72 -9.68 -2.11 17.61
C VAL A 72 -9.54 -0.81 16.81
N ASP A 73 -9.42 0.32 17.48
CA ASP A 73 -9.28 1.68 16.97
C ASP A 73 -7.98 2.33 17.48
N SER A 74 -6.93 1.54 17.68
CA SER A 74 -5.61 2.01 18.05
C SER A 74 -4.56 1.25 17.26
N GLN A 75 -3.89 1.91 16.31
CA GLN A 75 -2.96 1.26 15.40
C GLN A 75 -1.55 1.84 15.46
N SER A 76 -0.55 0.95 15.37
CA SER A 76 0.80 1.29 14.92
C SER A 76 0.98 0.90 13.45
N TRP A 77 1.56 1.80 12.67
CA TRP A 77 1.77 1.64 11.23
C TRP A 77 3.27 1.58 10.90
N SER A 78 3.65 0.62 10.05
CA SER A 78 4.98 0.56 9.45
C SER A 78 4.90 0.33 7.95
N ALA A 79 5.88 0.86 7.21
CA ALA A 79 5.99 0.68 5.77
C ALA A 79 7.46 0.71 5.36
N PHE A 80 7.83 -0.13 4.40
CA PHE A 80 9.16 -0.20 3.82
C PHE A 80 9.10 -0.74 2.39
N TRP A 81 10.20 -0.68 1.65
CA TRP A 81 10.31 -1.11 0.25
C TRP A 81 11.68 -1.78 0.03
N ALA A 82 11.84 -2.46 -1.10
CA ALA A 82 13.00 -3.32 -1.33
C ALA A 82 13.62 -3.22 -2.74
N ASP A 83 13.50 -2.09 -3.44
CA ASP A 83 14.03 -1.95 -4.81
C ASP A 83 14.81 -0.64 -5.02
N GLU A 84 15.91 -0.71 -5.78
CA GLU A 84 16.85 0.40 -6.05
C GLU A 84 16.28 1.47 -7.00
N SER A 85 15.23 1.13 -7.75
CA SER A 85 14.63 2.04 -8.74
C SER A 85 13.63 3.07 -8.16
N VAL A 86 13.50 3.10 -6.84
CA VAL A 86 12.59 3.98 -6.11
C VAL A 86 13.30 5.29 -5.78
N ILE A 87 12.79 6.41 -6.31
CA ILE A 87 13.33 7.74 -6.03
C ILE A 87 13.01 8.18 -4.61
N ASP A 88 11.79 7.92 -4.14
CA ASP A 88 11.33 8.35 -2.83
C ASP A 88 10.26 7.41 -2.27
N LEU A 89 10.35 7.13 -0.96
CA LEU A 89 9.23 6.59 -0.19
C LEU A 89 8.89 7.57 0.93
N ASN A 90 7.69 8.12 0.82
CA ASN A 90 7.10 8.87 1.90
C ASN A 90 6.23 7.93 2.72
N LYS A 91 6.72 7.56 3.92
CA LYS A 91 5.85 7.04 4.97
C LYS A 91 4.92 8.17 5.38
N THR A 92 3.66 8.10 4.97
CA THR A 92 2.64 9.02 5.51
C THR A 92 2.35 8.55 6.93
N ALA A 93 2.80 9.29 7.95
CA ALA A 93 2.40 9.01 9.32
C ALA A 93 0.89 9.30 9.43
N THR A 94 0.07 8.25 9.43
CA THR A 94 -1.38 8.43 9.48
C THR A 94 -1.80 8.96 10.84
N ALA A 95 -2.55 10.07 10.86
CA ALA A 95 -3.12 10.67 12.06
C ALA A 95 -4.49 10.08 12.48
N GLY A 96 -4.97 9.02 11.82
CA GLY A 96 -6.30 8.46 12.04
C GLY A 96 -6.26 7.01 12.52
N ALA A 97 -6.97 6.74 13.61
CA ALA A 97 -7.33 5.39 14.04
C ALA A 97 -8.35 4.77 13.08
N LEU A 98 -8.14 3.50 12.72
CA LEU A 98 -9.05 2.70 11.93
C LEU A 98 -9.80 1.74 12.84
N ASN A 99 -11.13 1.73 12.84
CA ASN A 99 -11.88 0.75 13.63
C ASN A 99 -11.93 -0.62 12.93
N THR A 100 -10.99 -1.50 13.24
CA THR A 100 -10.88 -2.84 12.64
C THR A 100 -11.97 -3.82 13.08
N ALA A 101 -12.92 -3.41 13.93
CA ALA A 101 -14.13 -4.18 14.18
C ALA A 101 -15.10 -4.15 12.97
N ASN A 102 -14.98 -3.13 12.10
CA ASN A 102 -15.74 -3.03 10.85
C ASN A 102 -14.93 -3.55 9.67
N ASP A 103 -15.61 -3.87 8.57
CA ASP A 103 -14.97 -4.22 7.30
C ASP A 103 -14.02 -3.11 6.83
N GLN A 104 -12.82 -3.52 6.42
CA GLN A 104 -11.78 -2.61 5.95
C GLN A 104 -11.42 -2.91 4.52
N VAL A 105 -11.54 -1.91 3.66
CA VAL A 105 -11.14 -2.05 2.26
C VAL A 105 -9.65 -1.75 2.14
N LEU A 106 -8.87 -2.74 1.73
CA LEU A 106 -7.52 -2.55 1.21
C LEU A 106 -7.61 -2.05 -0.23
N GLU A 107 -6.88 -0.99 -0.54
CA GLU A 107 -6.76 -0.47 -1.90
C GLU A 107 -5.28 -0.23 -2.24
N ILE A 108 -4.88 -0.64 -3.44
CA ILE A 108 -3.61 -0.22 -4.04
C ILE A 108 -3.96 0.64 -5.25
N THR A 109 -3.58 1.91 -5.16
CA THR A 109 -3.83 2.92 -6.19
C THR A 109 -2.52 3.39 -6.79
N GLY A 110 -2.56 3.89 -8.02
CA GLY A 110 -1.42 4.39 -8.77
C GLY A 110 -1.88 5.57 -9.60
N GLN A 111 -1.06 6.60 -9.61
CA GLN A 111 -1.26 7.83 -10.34
C GLN A 111 -0.23 7.85 -11.48
N LEU A 112 -0.75 7.92 -12.70
CA LEU A 112 0.06 8.10 -13.90
C LEU A 112 0.62 9.54 -13.93
N ALA A 113 1.83 9.72 -14.45
CA ALA A 113 2.35 11.07 -14.72
C ALA A 113 1.73 11.62 -16.01
N ASN A 114 1.53 10.75 -17.00
CA ASN A 114 0.97 11.04 -18.31
C ASN A 114 -0.05 9.96 -18.73
N ALA A 115 -0.92 10.27 -19.70
CA ALA A 115 -1.97 9.35 -20.14
C ALA A 115 -1.44 8.01 -20.68
N ASP A 116 -0.25 8.02 -21.30
CA ASP A 116 0.37 6.85 -21.92
C ASP A 116 1.20 6.00 -20.96
N ASP A 117 1.37 6.45 -19.71
CA ASP A 117 2.13 5.70 -18.72
C ASP A 117 1.43 4.39 -18.33
N VAL A 118 2.23 3.45 -17.82
CA VAL A 118 1.73 2.21 -17.24
C VAL A 118 2.11 2.17 -15.77
N CYS A 119 1.09 2.09 -14.93
CA CYS A 119 1.22 1.73 -13.52
C CYS A 119 0.46 0.43 -13.29
N GLU A 120 1.21 -0.65 -13.09
CA GLU A 120 0.65 -1.99 -12.94
C GLU A 120 0.99 -2.53 -11.56
N VAL A 121 -0.02 -3.05 -10.85
CA VAL A 121 0.17 -3.95 -9.70
C VAL A 121 0.12 -5.37 -10.24
N ARG A 122 1.19 -6.13 -10.07
CA ARG A 122 1.34 -7.48 -10.62
C ARG A 122 0.90 -8.56 -9.65
N ASP A 123 1.39 -8.47 -8.42
CA ASP A 123 1.00 -9.35 -7.34
C ASP A 123 0.86 -8.58 -6.04
N TRP A 124 0.11 -9.18 -5.14
CA TRP A 124 -0.06 -8.68 -3.79
C TRP A 124 -0.43 -9.84 -2.86
N THR A 125 -0.10 -9.68 -1.59
CA THR A 125 -0.38 -10.67 -0.55
C THR A 125 -0.84 -9.93 0.69
N ILE A 126 -1.85 -10.48 1.35
CA ILE A 126 -2.29 -10.06 2.68
C ILE A 126 -2.08 -11.25 3.60
N GLU A 127 -1.39 -10.99 4.71
CA GLU A 127 -1.27 -11.91 5.82
C GLU A 127 -1.99 -11.29 7.02
N ILE A 128 -2.94 -12.02 7.60
CA ILE A 128 -3.66 -11.61 8.80
C ILE A 128 -3.22 -12.55 9.92
N ASN A 129 -2.63 -11.95 10.95
CA ASN A 129 -2.19 -12.64 12.16
C ASN A 129 -3.13 -12.23 13.30
N PRO A 130 -4.23 -12.98 13.53
CA PRO A 130 -5.18 -12.69 14.60
C PRO A 130 -4.58 -12.98 15.97
N THR A 131 -5.10 -12.31 17.00
CA THR A 131 -4.81 -12.56 18.42
C THR A 131 -6.07 -12.47 19.25
#